data_AF-R5MYB6-F1
#
_entry.id   AF-R5MYB6-F1
#
_cell.length_a   1.000
_cell.length_b   1.000
_cell.length_c   1.000
_cell.angle_alpha   90.00
_cell.angle_beta   90.00
_cell.angle_gamma   90.00
#
_symmetry.space_group_name_H-M   'P 1'
#
loop_
_entity.id
_entity.type
_entity.pdbx_description
1 polymer ?
#
loop_
_entity_poly.entity_id
_entity_poly.type
_entity_poly.pdbx_seq_one_letter_code
_entity_poly.pdbx_strand_id
1 'polypeptide(L)'
;MNYMYESPRNRNLLCSIPIALSLVLAIGNASAVYSNSLSNRVEIMQNNHQISGRITDSAGEPLIGVNISEKGTSNGTITDFDGKFTLNISPNSVLVVSYIGYKQQEIKVNNQTSFNITLHEDTETLDEVVVIGYGAVKKADLAGSVSVMDNKAFRDQPITQASDALQGRMSGVNVVSDGIPGGSVKIRVRGTNSINKSNDPLYVVDGIVRESGLEGINPEDIQSMQVLKDASSTAIYGSRGANGVVIITTKSGVKGQSSITFDATVGVSNATRLQ
;
A
#
# COMPACT_ATOMS: atom_id res chain seq x y z
N MET A 1 -97.42 46.77 -65.02
CA MET A 1 -97.03 47.70 -63.95
C MET A 1 -96.67 46.82 -62.76
N ASN A 2 -95.39 46.64 -62.43
CA ASN A 2 -94.40 47.62 -61.94
C ASN A 2 -94.69 47.95 -60.45
N TYR A 3 -93.81 47.70 -59.48
CA TYR A 3 -92.42 47.22 -59.54
C TYR A 3 -92.09 46.10 -58.54
N MET A 4 -91.02 45.38 -58.86
CA MET A 4 -90.31 44.39 -58.04
C MET A 4 -88.91 44.94 -57.75
N TYR A 5 -88.42 44.80 -56.51
CA TYR A 5 -87.04 45.12 -56.08
C TYR A 5 -86.77 44.34 -54.78
N GLU A 6 -85.69 43.57 -54.58
CA GLU A 6 -84.66 43.10 -55.52
C GLU A 6 -84.20 41.68 -55.10
N SER A 7 -83.19 41.14 -55.80
CA SER A 7 -82.56 39.83 -55.54
C SER A 7 -81.04 39.97 -55.84
N PRO A 8 -80.18 38.94 -55.82
CA PRO A 8 -80.36 37.53 -55.43
C PRO A 8 -79.38 37.15 -54.28
N ARG A 9 -78.42 36.19 -54.25
CA ARG A 9 -77.91 35.14 -55.16
C ARG A 9 -77.03 34.13 -54.37
N ASN A 10 -77.31 32.82 -54.52
CA ASN A 10 -76.36 31.69 -54.75
C ASN A 10 -75.11 31.48 -53.85
N ARG A 11 -74.56 30.27 -53.66
CA ARG A 11 -74.68 28.92 -54.28
C ARG A 11 -74.23 27.91 -53.18
N ASN A 12 -74.89 26.80 -52.86
CA ASN A 12 -75.22 25.56 -53.62
C ASN A 12 -74.19 24.41 -53.48
N LEU A 13 -74.74 23.24 -53.08
CA LEU A 13 -74.46 21.86 -53.57
C LEU A 13 -73.28 21.01 -53.03
N LEU A 14 -73.50 19.68 -53.15
CA LEU A 14 -72.61 18.50 -52.97
C LEU A 14 -72.24 18.17 -51.50
N CYS A 15 -72.69 17.10 -50.82
CA CYS A 15 -73.41 15.84 -51.15
C CYS A 15 -72.59 14.66 -51.72
N SER A 16 -72.15 13.71 -50.86
CA SER A 16 -71.96 12.26 -51.17
C SER A 16 -71.68 11.36 -49.94
N ILE A 17 -72.75 11.13 -49.17
CA ILE A 17 -73.16 9.95 -48.34
C ILE A 17 -72.60 8.57 -48.84
N PRO A 18 -72.47 7.46 -48.04
CA PRO A 18 -72.10 7.18 -46.62
C PRO A 18 -70.89 6.17 -46.54
N ILE A 19 -70.54 5.37 -45.49
CA ILE A 19 -71.17 4.19 -44.82
C ILE A 19 -70.39 3.86 -43.52
N ALA A 20 -71.09 3.47 -42.44
CA ALA A 20 -70.68 2.69 -41.23
C ALA A 20 -69.31 3.00 -40.53
N LEU A 21 -69.16 2.92 -39.20
CA LEU A 21 -69.68 1.88 -38.31
C LEU A 21 -69.65 2.31 -36.82
N SER A 22 -70.65 1.85 -36.04
CA SER A 22 -70.64 1.69 -34.58
C SER A 22 -70.45 2.92 -33.64
N LEU A 23 -71.59 3.34 -33.09
CA LEU A 23 -71.86 3.46 -31.64
C LEU A 23 -71.05 4.46 -30.78
N VAL A 24 -71.71 5.60 -30.55
CA VAL A 24 -71.69 6.47 -29.36
C VAL A 24 -71.07 5.89 -28.08
N LEU A 25 -70.15 6.66 -27.47
CA LEU A 25 -70.20 6.95 -26.03
C LEU A 25 -70.18 8.47 -25.82
N ALA A 26 -70.86 8.96 -24.78
CA ALA A 26 -70.88 10.37 -24.40
C ALA A 26 -69.88 10.65 -23.25
N ILE A 27 -69.89 11.90 -22.74
CA ILE A 27 -68.94 12.49 -21.77
C ILE A 27 -67.60 12.88 -22.43
N GLY A 28 -67.12 14.13 -22.31
CA GLY A 28 -67.75 15.30 -21.71
C GLY A 28 -66.79 16.48 -21.58
N ASN A 29 -67.12 17.64 -22.17
CA ASN A 29 -66.28 18.83 -22.13
C ASN A 29 -66.71 19.76 -20.97
N ALA A 30 -66.36 19.38 -19.74
CA ALA A 30 -66.62 20.17 -18.55
C ALA A 30 -65.33 20.79 -18.00
N SER A 31 -65.33 22.12 -17.85
CA SER A 31 -64.45 22.93 -17.01
C SER A 31 -62.93 22.70 -17.08
N ALA A 32 -62.21 23.69 -17.63
CA ALA A 32 -60.76 23.82 -17.45
C ALA A 32 -60.43 24.11 -15.97
N VAL A 33 -60.23 23.05 -15.18
CA VAL A 33 -59.66 23.16 -13.83
C VAL A 33 -58.16 23.41 -13.99
N TYR A 34 -57.73 24.64 -13.69
CA TYR A 34 -56.32 24.93 -13.45
C TYR A 34 -55.90 24.25 -12.14
N SER A 35 -55.56 22.97 -12.21
CA SER A 35 -54.78 22.33 -11.18
C SER A 35 -53.40 23.00 -11.15
N ASN A 36 -53.24 23.95 -10.23
CA ASN A 36 -51.92 24.22 -9.66
C ASN A 36 -51.47 22.92 -8.98
N SER A 37 -50.87 22.03 -9.77
CA SER A 37 -49.99 21.02 -9.22
C SER A 37 -48.88 21.79 -8.51
N LEU A 38 -49.01 21.84 -7.19
CA LEU A 38 -47.87 21.99 -6.30
C LEU A 38 -46.97 20.79 -6.59
N SER A 39 -46.16 20.94 -7.63
CA SER A 39 -45.01 20.12 -7.89
C SER A 39 -44.14 20.28 -6.66
N ASN A 40 -44.30 19.36 -5.71
CA ASN A 40 -43.28 19.04 -4.73
C ASN A 40 -42.07 18.56 -5.52
N ARG A 41 -41.33 19.53 -6.06
CA ARG A 41 -39.89 19.46 -6.15
C ARG A 41 -39.47 19.20 -4.72
N VAL A 42 -39.32 17.92 -4.40
CA VAL A 42 -38.40 17.52 -3.34
C VAL A 42 -37.06 18.01 -3.86
N GLU A 43 -36.76 19.27 -3.58
CA GLU A 43 -35.42 19.75 -3.60
C GLU A 43 -34.71 18.87 -2.59
N ILE A 44 -33.94 17.92 -3.13
CA ILE A 44 -32.92 17.23 -2.36
C ILE A 44 -31.92 18.34 -2.04
N MET A 45 -32.23 19.07 -0.98
CA MET A 45 -31.31 19.88 -0.23
C MET A 45 -30.29 18.89 0.31
N GLN A 46 -29.30 18.59 -0.55
CA GLN A 46 -27.97 18.17 -0.13
C GLN A 46 -27.68 19.04 1.09
N ASN A 47 -27.61 18.44 2.29
CA ASN A 47 -27.60 19.22 3.52
C ASN A 47 -26.22 19.86 3.64
N ASN A 48 -26.08 21.03 3.00
CA ASN A 48 -24.84 21.50 2.41
C ASN A 48 -23.98 22.19 3.47
N HIS A 49 -23.54 21.38 4.44
CA HIS A 49 -22.71 21.77 5.56
C HIS A 49 -21.32 22.11 5.04
N GLN A 50 -21.20 23.38 4.65
CA GLN A 50 -19.96 23.97 4.20
C GLN A 50 -19.01 24.08 5.38
N ILE A 51 -17.90 23.36 5.29
CA ILE A 51 -16.77 23.54 6.17
C ILE A 51 -15.72 24.41 5.50
N SER A 52 -15.01 25.18 6.32
CA SER A 52 -13.87 25.98 5.95
C SER A 52 -12.70 25.63 6.88
N GLY A 53 -11.49 25.94 6.47
CA GLY A 53 -10.35 25.75 7.35
C GLY A 53 -9.03 26.23 6.79
N ARG A 54 -7.99 26.10 7.61
CA ARG A 54 -6.59 26.35 7.24
C ARG A 54 -5.72 25.16 7.64
N ILE A 55 -4.77 24.82 6.78
CA ILE A 55 -3.80 23.75 6.99
C ILE A 55 -2.40 24.36 7.06
N THR A 56 -1.64 23.97 8.09
CA THR A 56 -0.25 24.39 8.28
C THR A 56 0.66 23.18 8.50
N ASP A 57 1.97 23.39 8.36
CA ASP A 57 2.99 22.49 8.86
C ASP A 57 3.21 22.65 10.38
N SER A 58 4.21 21.95 10.91
CA SER A 58 4.66 22.00 12.31
C SER A 58 5.45 23.27 12.68
N ALA A 59 5.89 24.07 11.72
CA ALA A 59 6.50 25.38 11.94
C ALA A 59 5.46 26.52 12.00
N GLY A 60 4.27 26.28 11.45
CA GLY A 60 3.15 27.23 11.36
C GLY A 60 2.95 27.83 9.96
N GLU A 61 3.72 27.41 8.96
CA GLU A 61 3.62 27.88 7.58
C GLU A 61 2.42 27.24 6.86
N PRO A 62 1.72 27.96 5.96
CA PRO A 62 0.56 27.44 5.25
C PRO A 62 0.93 26.41 4.18
N LEU A 63 0.23 25.27 4.19
CA LEU A 63 0.45 24.21 3.20
C LEU A 63 -0.49 24.35 1.99
N ILE A 64 0.09 24.70 0.84
CA ILE A 64 -0.56 24.78 -0.48
C ILE A 64 -0.61 23.40 -1.16
N GLY A 65 -1.71 23.09 -1.85
CA GLY A 65 -1.83 21.85 -2.62
C GLY A 65 -2.13 20.60 -1.79
N VAL A 66 -2.52 20.75 -0.53
CA VAL A 66 -3.00 19.64 0.32
C VAL A 66 -4.32 19.13 -0.24
N ASN A 67 -4.50 17.81 -0.28
CA ASN A 67 -5.73 17.16 -0.75
C ASN A 67 -6.64 16.81 0.44
N ILE A 68 -7.88 17.29 0.39
CA ILE A 68 -8.89 17.15 1.45
C ILE A 68 -10.12 16.46 0.87
N SER A 69 -10.49 15.28 1.38
CA SER A 69 -11.64 14.52 0.88
C SER A 69 -12.58 14.01 1.98
N GLU A 70 -13.82 13.70 1.61
CA GLU A 70 -14.82 13.09 2.49
C GLU A 70 -14.72 11.55 2.38
N LYS A 71 -14.36 10.89 3.49
CA LYS A 71 -13.98 9.47 3.52
C LYS A 71 -15.04 8.55 2.92
N GLY A 72 -14.65 7.78 1.91
CA GLY A 72 -15.51 6.83 1.20
C GLY A 72 -16.30 7.44 0.05
N THR A 73 -16.04 8.70 -0.32
CA THR A 73 -16.66 9.39 -1.46
C THR A 73 -15.60 9.92 -2.43
N SER A 74 -16.02 10.43 -3.58
CA SER A 74 -15.20 11.23 -4.50
C SER A 74 -15.31 12.75 -4.25
N ASN A 75 -15.87 13.17 -3.11
CA ASN A 75 -16.05 14.56 -2.75
C ASN A 75 -14.78 15.10 -2.08
N GLY A 76 -14.24 16.21 -2.56
CA GLY A 76 -12.97 16.75 -2.08
C GLY A 76 -12.57 18.09 -2.71
N THR A 77 -11.53 18.69 -2.14
CA THR A 77 -10.98 20.01 -2.49
C THR A 77 -9.47 20.04 -2.23
N ILE A 78 -8.82 21.13 -2.64
CA ILE A 78 -7.36 21.34 -2.50
C ILE A 78 -7.13 22.69 -1.78
N THR A 79 -6.05 22.84 -1.01
CA THR A 79 -5.72 24.15 -0.40
C THR A 79 -5.18 25.19 -1.38
N ASP A 80 -5.66 26.41 -1.22
CA ASP A 80 -5.15 27.64 -1.84
C ASP A 80 -3.74 28.01 -1.31
N PHE A 81 -3.13 29.03 -1.93
CA PHE A 81 -1.84 29.61 -1.52
C PHE A 81 -1.74 30.00 -0.02
N ASP A 82 -2.86 30.40 0.60
CA ASP A 82 -2.93 30.74 2.02
C ASP A 82 -2.99 29.51 2.95
N GLY A 83 -2.98 28.29 2.41
CA GLY A 83 -3.27 27.04 3.11
C GLY A 83 -4.76 26.88 3.45
N LYS A 84 -5.64 27.71 2.86
CA LYS A 84 -7.09 27.72 3.12
C LYS A 84 -7.81 26.70 2.24
N PHE A 85 -8.90 26.12 2.74
CA PHE A 85 -9.80 25.28 1.96
C PHE A 85 -11.27 25.54 2.32
N THR A 86 -12.16 25.19 1.39
CA THR A 86 -13.62 25.14 1.62
C THR A 86 -14.19 23.90 0.93
N LEU A 87 -15.03 23.14 1.62
CA LEU A 87 -15.67 21.92 1.10
C LEU A 87 -17.08 21.77 1.69
N ASN A 88 -18.03 21.28 0.89
CA ASN A 88 -19.38 20.96 1.36
C ASN A 88 -19.49 19.45 1.59
N ILE A 89 -19.83 19.01 2.81
CA ILE A 89 -19.80 17.59 3.22
C ILE A 89 -21.01 17.22 4.07
N SER A 90 -21.18 15.94 4.40
CA SER A 90 -22.14 15.51 5.42
C SER A 90 -21.66 15.90 6.84
N PRO A 91 -22.51 16.43 7.74
CA PRO A 91 -22.08 16.91 9.06
C PRO A 91 -21.44 15.85 9.99
N ASN A 92 -21.72 14.57 9.74
CA ASN A 92 -21.21 13.41 10.49
C ASN A 92 -20.10 12.66 9.74
N SER A 93 -19.52 13.22 8.68
CA SER A 93 -18.48 12.56 7.90
C SER A 93 -17.10 12.61 8.58
N VAL A 94 -16.16 11.90 7.96
CA VAL A 94 -14.73 11.94 8.30
C VAL A 94 -14.00 12.62 7.16
N LEU A 95 -13.33 13.72 7.48
CA LEU A 95 -12.39 14.39 6.60
C LEU A 95 -11.09 13.58 6.55
N VAL A 96 -10.58 13.32 5.35
CA VAL A 96 -9.24 12.76 5.13
C VAL A 96 -8.37 13.88 4.55
N VAL A 97 -7.29 14.19 5.26
CA VAL A 97 -6.30 15.17 4.82
C VAL A 97 -5.02 14.42 4.43
N SER A 98 -4.50 14.71 3.24
CA SER A 98 -3.38 14.01 2.64
C SER A 98 -2.48 14.97 1.86
N TYR A 99 -1.16 14.85 2.04
CA TYR A 99 -0.17 15.64 1.32
C TYR A 99 1.13 14.83 1.18
N ILE A 100 1.91 15.11 0.15
CA ILE A 100 3.09 14.30 -0.18
C ILE A 100 4.19 14.58 0.84
N GLY A 101 4.70 13.53 1.52
CA GLY A 101 5.68 13.63 2.60
C GLY A 101 5.09 13.97 3.98
N TYR A 102 3.77 13.93 4.15
CA TYR A 102 3.07 14.24 5.41
C TYR A 102 2.09 13.14 5.81
N LYS A 103 1.93 12.93 7.13
CA LYS A 103 1.08 11.87 7.67
C LYS A 103 -0.38 12.12 7.34
N GLN A 104 -1.03 11.15 6.69
CA GLN A 104 -2.46 11.20 6.42
C GLN A 104 -3.25 11.30 7.72
N GLN A 105 -4.09 12.32 7.86
CA GLN A 105 -4.86 12.58 9.07
C GLN A 105 -6.36 12.40 8.80
N GLU A 106 -7.05 11.70 9.71
CA GLU A 106 -8.51 11.57 9.69
C GLU A 106 -9.16 12.40 10.80
N ILE A 107 -10.10 13.26 10.45
CA ILE A 107 -10.76 14.20 11.37
C ILE A 107 -12.28 14.04 11.27
N LYS A 108 -12.95 13.78 12.40
CA LYS A 108 -14.41 13.68 12.46
C LYS A 108 -15.03 15.07 12.48
N VAL A 109 -15.99 15.33 11.59
CA VAL A 109 -16.53 16.68 11.36
C VAL A 109 -17.46 17.14 12.48
N ASN A 110 -18.30 16.26 13.01
CA ASN A 110 -19.11 16.48 14.22
C ASN A 110 -19.87 17.83 14.24
N ASN A 111 -20.52 18.21 13.13
CA ASN A 111 -21.18 19.52 12.92
C ASN A 111 -20.27 20.78 13.00
N GLN A 112 -18.94 20.66 13.09
CA GLN A 112 -18.03 21.82 13.07
C GLN A 112 -17.90 22.39 11.66
N THR A 113 -17.76 23.71 11.53
CA THR A 113 -17.68 24.46 10.25
C THR A 113 -16.34 25.15 10.00
N SER A 114 -15.43 25.11 10.99
CA SER A 114 -14.13 25.76 10.94
C SER A 114 -13.07 24.85 11.56
N PHE A 115 -11.99 24.59 10.81
CA PHE A 115 -10.90 23.70 11.21
C PHE A 115 -9.54 24.37 11.02
N ASN A 116 -8.68 24.30 12.04
CA ASN A 116 -7.25 24.55 11.90
C ASN A 116 -6.54 23.21 12.04
N ILE A 117 -5.76 22.81 11.03
CA ILE A 117 -5.20 21.47 10.91
C ILE A 117 -3.68 21.59 10.74
N THR A 118 -2.93 21.10 11.72
CA THR A 118 -1.47 21.01 11.65
C THR A 118 -1.10 19.63 11.16
N LEU A 119 -0.51 19.53 9.97
CA LEU A 119 0.06 18.28 9.46
C LEU A 119 1.49 18.11 9.97
N HIS A 120 1.86 16.86 10.23
CA HIS A 120 3.21 16.46 10.60
C HIS A 120 3.87 15.71 9.43
N GLU A 121 5.14 15.99 9.18
CA GLU A 121 5.94 15.28 8.18
C GLU A 121 5.96 13.77 8.47
N ASP A 122 5.86 12.96 7.42
CA ASP A 122 5.90 11.50 7.55
C ASP A 122 7.34 10.98 7.45
N THR A 123 8.05 11.11 8.56
CA THR A 123 9.43 10.61 8.74
C THR A 123 9.57 9.09 8.64
N GLU A 124 8.47 8.34 8.52
CA GLU A 124 8.49 6.90 8.22
C GLU A 124 8.38 6.62 6.70
N THR A 125 7.93 7.59 5.88
CA THR A 125 7.86 7.47 4.40
C THR A 125 9.16 7.79 3.65
N LEU A 126 10.31 7.67 4.32
CA LEU A 126 11.62 7.59 3.65
C LEU A 126 12.01 6.15 3.24
N ASP A 127 11.05 5.23 3.22
CA ASP A 127 11.09 4.04 2.37
C ASP A 127 11.09 4.48 0.89
N GLU A 128 12.30 4.72 0.40
CA GLU A 128 12.68 5.14 -0.95
C GLU A 128 11.94 4.29 -2.01
N VAL A 129 11.02 4.91 -2.77
CA VAL A 129 10.19 4.23 -3.79
C VAL A 129 11.04 3.88 -5.01
N VAL A 130 11.91 2.89 -4.86
CA VAL A 130 12.58 2.23 -5.97
C VAL A 130 11.54 1.35 -6.66
N VAL A 131 11.10 1.75 -7.84
CA VAL A 131 10.25 0.93 -8.70
C VAL A 131 11.11 -0.17 -9.34
N ILE A 132 11.51 -1.14 -8.51
CA ILE A 132 12.04 -2.41 -8.99
C ILE A 132 10.83 -3.24 -9.45
N GLY A 133 10.86 -3.74 -10.68
CA GLY A 133 9.97 -4.84 -11.06
C GLY A 133 10.22 -6.05 -10.15
N TYR A 134 9.17 -6.81 -9.85
CA TYR A 134 9.12 -7.82 -8.76
C TYR A 134 9.07 -7.18 -7.36
N GLY A 135 7.85 -7.04 -6.84
CA GLY A 135 7.56 -6.26 -5.62
C GLY A 135 7.94 -6.94 -4.30
N ALA A 136 7.85 -6.16 -3.22
CA ALA A 136 8.23 -6.56 -1.87
C ALA A 136 7.35 -7.69 -1.31
N VAL A 137 7.91 -8.91 -1.27
CA VAL A 137 7.31 -10.05 -0.56
C VAL A 137 7.52 -9.87 0.94
N LYS A 138 6.49 -10.10 1.77
CA LYS A 138 6.68 -10.09 3.23
C LYS A 138 7.63 -11.23 3.63
N LYS A 139 8.40 -11.04 4.72
CA LYS A 139 9.29 -12.07 5.29
C LYS A 139 8.62 -13.45 5.55
N ALA A 140 7.29 -13.50 5.64
CA ALA A 140 6.51 -14.73 5.84
C ALA A 140 5.90 -15.33 4.56
N ASP A 141 5.79 -14.57 3.47
CA ASP A 141 5.04 -14.95 2.26
C ASP A 141 5.93 -15.59 1.17
N LEU A 142 7.18 -15.93 1.48
CA LEU A 142 8.01 -16.79 0.64
C LEU A 142 7.53 -18.25 0.78
N ALA A 143 6.75 -18.71 -0.20
CA ALA A 143 6.16 -20.05 -0.25
C ALA A 143 7.18 -21.18 -0.54
N GLY A 144 8.15 -21.36 0.36
CA GLY A 144 9.18 -22.39 0.33
C GLY A 144 9.94 -22.46 1.66
N SER A 145 10.80 -23.47 1.82
CA SER A 145 11.55 -23.73 3.08
C SER A 145 12.68 -22.73 3.31
N VAL A 146 12.35 -21.47 3.56
CA VAL A 146 13.29 -20.44 4.04
C VAL A 146 13.39 -20.52 5.56
N SER A 147 14.61 -20.44 6.11
CA SER A 147 14.79 -20.11 7.53
C SER A 147 15.54 -18.79 7.66
N VAL A 148 14.96 -17.89 8.44
CA VAL A 148 15.51 -16.57 8.79
C VAL A 148 16.02 -16.62 10.23
N MET A 149 17.11 -15.92 10.50
CA MET A 149 17.67 -15.69 11.83
C MET A 149 18.09 -14.23 11.94
N ASP A 150 17.42 -13.47 12.80
CA ASP A 150 17.69 -12.04 13.03
C ASP A 150 18.78 -11.83 14.10
N ASN A 151 19.49 -10.69 14.02
CA ASN A 151 20.63 -10.29 14.88
C ASN A 151 20.48 -10.56 16.39
N LYS A 152 19.27 -10.52 16.97
CA LYS A 152 19.07 -10.76 18.42
C LYS A 152 19.63 -12.11 18.89
N ALA A 153 19.51 -13.16 18.08
CA ALA A 153 20.01 -14.49 18.47
C ALA A 153 21.56 -14.56 18.52
N PHE A 154 22.27 -13.61 17.89
CA PHE A 154 23.73 -13.60 17.81
C PHE A 154 24.35 -13.02 19.08
N ARG A 155 23.83 -11.89 19.59
CA ARG A 155 24.43 -11.14 20.72
C ARG A 155 24.39 -11.87 22.07
N ASP A 156 23.41 -12.73 22.29
CA ASP A 156 23.24 -13.45 23.57
C ASP A 156 24.26 -14.61 23.77
N GLN A 157 25.18 -14.83 22.82
CA GLN A 157 26.17 -15.92 22.89
C GLN A 157 27.51 -15.52 22.24
N PRO A 158 28.68 -15.70 22.89
CA PRO A 158 29.98 -15.36 22.32
C PRO A 158 30.39 -16.35 21.22
N ILE A 159 29.86 -16.12 20.02
CA ILE A 159 30.25 -16.78 18.76
C ILE A 159 31.48 -16.11 18.17
N THR A 160 32.47 -16.88 17.72
CA THR A 160 33.66 -16.34 17.03
C THR A 160 33.48 -16.29 15.51
N GLN A 161 32.55 -17.07 14.96
CA GLN A 161 32.20 -17.05 13.54
C GLN A 161 30.68 -17.07 13.34
N ALA A 162 30.22 -16.41 12.29
CA ALA A 162 28.80 -16.35 11.93
C ALA A 162 28.19 -17.74 11.66
N SER A 163 29.00 -18.69 11.15
CA SER A 163 28.62 -20.09 10.91
C SER A 163 28.11 -20.81 12.16
N ASP A 164 28.78 -20.59 13.29
CA ASP A 164 28.49 -21.29 14.55
C ASP A 164 27.10 -20.90 15.07
N ALA A 165 26.67 -19.67 14.80
CA ALA A 165 25.36 -19.15 15.15
C ALA A 165 24.21 -19.94 14.49
N LEU A 166 24.43 -20.55 13.33
CA LEU A 166 23.43 -21.35 12.62
C LEU A 166 23.27 -22.76 13.21
N GLN A 167 24.25 -23.24 13.98
CA GLN A 167 24.30 -24.62 14.47
C GLN A 167 23.15 -24.89 15.45
N GLY A 168 22.33 -25.91 15.15
CA GLY A 168 21.15 -26.28 15.95
C GLY A 168 19.97 -25.29 15.90
N ARG A 169 20.19 -24.04 15.47
CA ARG A 169 19.16 -22.99 15.43
C ARG A 169 18.38 -22.95 14.10
N MET A 170 18.91 -23.53 13.02
CA MET A 170 18.19 -23.71 11.76
C MET A 170 17.96 -25.19 11.42
N SER A 171 16.67 -25.59 11.34
CA SER A 171 16.30 -26.95 10.93
C SER A 171 16.79 -27.28 9.51
N GLY A 172 17.43 -28.44 9.34
CA GLY A 172 17.97 -28.88 8.05
C GLY A 172 19.25 -28.15 7.60
N VAL A 173 19.89 -27.39 8.49
CA VAL A 173 21.24 -26.83 8.29
C VAL A 173 22.19 -27.55 9.24
N ASN A 174 23.24 -28.16 8.70
CA ASN A 174 24.33 -28.74 9.49
C ASN A 174 25.56 -27.83 9.38
N VAL A 175 26.30 -27.70 10.48
CA VAL A 175 27.49 -26.85 10.59
C VAL A 175 28.64 -27.73 11.07
N VAL A 176 29.61 -27.96 10.19
CA VAL A 176 30.80 -28.77 10.45
C VAL A 176 31.98 -27.83 10.65
N SER A 177 32.48 -27.75 11.87
CA SER A 177 33.70 -27.02 12.24
C SER A 177 34.84 -28.02 12.44
N ASP A 178 36.03 -27.70 11.94
CA ASP A 178 37.22 -28.56 12.05
C ASP A 178 37.85 -28.54 13.47
N GLY A 179 37.16 -27.95 14.46
CA GLY A 179 37.54 -27.98 15.89
C GLY A 179 38.66 -27.01 16.29
N ILE A 180 39.25 -26.30 15.34
CA ILE A 180 40.33 -25.33 15.53
C ILE A 180 39.72 -23.93 15.74
N PRO A 181 40.09 -23.17 16.80
CA PRO A 181 39.67 -21.79 16.96
C PRO A 181 40.13 -20.92 15.76
N GLY A 182 39.18 -20.32 15.04
CA GLY A 182 39.45 -19.56 13.81
C GLY A 182 39.72 -20.42 12.57
N GLY A 183 39.54 -21.74 12.63
CA GLY A 183 39.55 -22.62 11.47
C GLY A 183 38.26 -22.49 10.64
N SER A 184 38.34 -22.81 9.34
CA SER A 184 37.20 -22.77 8.43
C SER A 184 36.02 -23.62 8.89
N VAL A 185 34.79 -23.13 8.71
CA VAL A 185 33.56 -23.83 9.08
C VAL A 185 32.68 -24.03 7.85
N LYS A 186 32.22 -25.27 7.64
CA LYS A 186 31.46 -25.66 6.44
C LYS A 186 29.99 -25.87 6.79
N ILE A 187 29.16 -24.99 6.27
CA ILE A 187 27.69 -25.12 6.33
C ILE A 187 27.24 -26.10 5.24
N ARG A 188 26.22 -26.92 5.55
CA ARG A 188 25.63 -27.88 4.62
C ARG A 188 24.11 -27.91 4.78
N VAL A 189 23.39 -27.58 3.71
CA VAL A 189 21.93 -27.49 3.70
C VAL A 189 21.35 -28.81 3.18
N ARG A 190 20.41 -29.41 3.93
CA ARG A 190 19.73 -30.69 3.63
C ARG A 190 20.62 -31.93 3.48
N GLY A 191 21.90 -31.85 3.83
CA GLY A 191 22.83 -32.99 3.83
C GLY A 191 23.73 -33.04 2.59
N THR A 192 24.21 -34.22 2.21
CA THR A 192 25.12 -34.41 1.07
C THR A 192 24.33 -34.78 -0.20
N ASN A 193 24.11 -33.80 -1.07
CA ASN A 193 23.43 -33.95 -2.36
C ASN A 193 24.33 -34.59 -3.44
N SER A 194 25.66 -34.64 -3.24
CA SER A 194 26.61 -35.23 -4.17
C SER A 194 27.70 -36.04 -3.47
N ILE A 195 28.08 -37.15 -4.09
CA ILE A 195 29.21 -38.00 -3.68
C ILE A 195 30.53 -37.51 -4.29
N ASN A 196 30.47 -36.85 -5.47
CA ASN A 196 31.63 -36.56 -6.33
C ASN A 196 31.84 -35.05 -6.63
N LYS A 197 31.04 -34.16 -6.05
CA LYS A 197 31.20 -32.69 -6.13
C LYS A 197 31.09 -32.07 -4.75
N SER A 198 31.51 -30.80 -4.62
CA SER A 198 31.27 -30.02 -3.41
C SER A 198 29.77 -29.99 -3.07
N ASN A 199 29.50 -30.08 -1.77
CA ASN A 199 28.18 -29.98 -1.14
C ASN A 199 27.99 -28.64 -0.41
N ASP A 200 28.89 -27.69 -0.66
CA ASP A 200 28.87 -26.38 -0.01
C ASP A 200 27.78 -25.51 -0.67
N PRO A 201 27.01 -24.72 0.10
CA PRO A 201 25.95 -23.85 -0.43
C PRO A 201 26.55 -22.62 -1.09
N LEU A 202 25.74 -21.90 -1.88
CA LEU A 202 26.13 -20.60 -2.41
C LEU A 202 26.02 -19.54 -1.30
N TYR A 203 27.05 -18.71 -1.12
CA TYR A 203 27.01 -17.58 -0.19
C TYR A 203 26.70 -16.29 -0.95
N VAL A 204 25.85 -15.44 -0.36
CA VAL A 204 25.44 -14.15 -0.93
C VAL A 204 25.49 -13.11 0.18
N VAL A 205 26.43 -12.18 0.11
CA VAL A 205 26.61 -11.10 1.09
C VAL A 205 26.14 -9.81 0.45
N ASP A 206 25.09 -9.19 1.00
CA ASP A 206 24.52 -7.92 0.51
C ASP A 206 24.23 -7.92 -1.01
N GLY A 207 23.73 -9.06 -1.50
CA GLY A 207 23.44 -9.31 -2.93
C GLY A 207 24.63 -9.80 -3.76
N ILE A 208 25.86 -9.70 -3.26
CA ILE A 208 27.08 -10.13 -3.96
C ILE A 208 27.36 -11.62 -3.67
N VAL A 209 27.43 -12.42 -4.73
CA VAL A 209 27.77 -13.86 -4.64
C VAL A 209 29.24 -14.04 -4.26
N ARG A 210 29.51 -14.94 -3.29
CA ARG A 210 30.86 -15.34 -2.88
C ARG A 210 31.07 -16.85 -2.94
N GLU A 211 32.32 -17.26 -3.14
CA GLU A 211 32.73 -18.67 -3.25
C GLU A 211 33.47 -19.16 -1.99
N SER A 212 34.30 -18.30 -1.37
CA SER A 212 34.62 -18.43 0.05
C SER A 212 33.47 -17.84 0.88
N GLY A 213 33.09 -18.53 1.96
CA GLY A 213 31.79 -18.36 2.61
C GLY A 213 31.69 -17.19 3.60
N LEU A 214 31.77 -17.49 4.90
CA LEU A 214 31.62 -16.52 5.99
C LEU A 214 32.98 -16.02 6.53
N GLU A 215 34.08 -16.47 5.94
CA GLU A 215 35.44 -16.12 6.36
C GLU A 215 35.70 -14.61 6.21
N GLY A 216 36.07 -13.96 7.31
CA GLY A 216 36.28 -12.51 7.37
C GLY A 216 35.01 -11.68 7.63
N ILE A 217 33.83 -12.30 7.76
CA ILE A 217 32.61 -11.60 8.19
C ILE A 217 32.51 -11.66 9.71
N ASN A 218 32.61 -10.49 10.36
CA ASN A 218 32.35 -10.35 11.78
C ASN A 218 30.86 -10.60 12.08
N PRO A 219 30.49 -11.50 13.02
CA PRO A 219 29.09 -11.75 13.37
C PRO A 219 28.38 -10.50 13.90
N GLU A 220 29.10 -9.54 14.50
CA GLU A 220 28.52 -8.27 14.94
C GLU A 220 28.18 -7.31 13.81
N ASP A 221 28.62 -7.55 12.57
CA ASP A 221 28.21 -6.74 11.42
C ASP A 221 26.99 -7.34 10.70
N ILE A 222 26.46 -8.50 11.14
CA ILE A 222 25.32 -9.18 10.51
C ILE A 222 23.98 -8.68 11.07
N GLN A 223 23.10 -8.20 10.18
CA GLN A 223 21.71 -7.83 10.52
C GLN A 223 20.78 -9.05 10.49
N SER A 224 20.91 -9.91 9.48
CA SER A 224 20.18 -11.18 9.39
C SER A 224 20.90 -12.20 8.52
N MET A 225 20.67 -13.49 8.79
CA MET A 225 20.97 -14.57 7.86
C MET A 225 19.70 -15.31 7.45
N GLN A 226 19.65 -15.68 6.18
CA GLN A 226 18.52 -16.37 5.56
C GLN A 226 19.04 -17.55 4.74
N VAL A 227 18.53 -18.75 5.00
CA VAL A 227 18.91 -19.96 4.27
C VAL A 227 17.76 -20.46 3.42
N LEU A 228 17.96 -20.41 2.10
CA LEU A 228 17.04 -20.91 1.08
C LEU A 228 17.36 -22.40 0.84
N LYS A 229 16.38 -23.28 1.11
CA LYS A 229 16.59 -24.74 1.09
C LYS A 229 15.88 -25.47 -0.05
N ASP A 230 14.88 -24.84 -0.67
CA ASP A 230 14.06 -25.40 -1.74
C ASP A 230 14.45 -24.87 -3.12
N ALA A 231 14.31 -25.72 -4.14
CA ALA A 231 14.60 -25.38 -5.53
C ALA A 231 13.77 -24.19 -6.05
N SER A 232 12.54 -23.98 -5.55
CA SER A 232 11.72 -22.81 -5.87
C SER A 232 12.34 -21.51 -5.37
N SER A 233 12.87 -21.50 -4.14
CA SER A 233 13.55 -20.34 -3.55
C SER A 233 14.93 -20.13 -4.15
N THR A 234 15.69 -21.20 -4.44
CA THR A 234 17.06 -21.09 -4.97
C THR A 234 17.14 -20.89 -6.48
N ALA A 235 16.04 -21.03 -7.23
CA ALA A 235 15.98 -20.88 -8.69
C ALA A 235 16.59 -19.56 -9.21
N ILE A 236 16.43 -18.47 -8.44
CA ILE A 236 17.00 -17.15 -8.76
C ILE A 236 18.54 -17.18 -8.90
N TYR A 237 19.20 -18.07 -8.16
CA TYR A 237 20.65 -18.29 -8.18
C TYR A 237 21.07 -19.46 -9.08
N GLY A 238 20.13 -20.03 -9.84
CA GLY A 238 20.36 -21.07 -10.84
C GLY A 238 21.03 -22.33 -10.29
N SER A 239 21.84 -22.97 -11.13
CA SER A 239 22.55 -24.21 -10.79
C SER A 239 23.53 -24.08 -9.61
N ARG A 240 23.97 -22.86 -9.29
CA ARG A 240 24.82 -22.58 -8.12
C ARG A 240 24.04 -22.74 -6.80
N GLY A 241 22.74 -22.47 -6.80
CA GLY A 241 21.86 -22.63 -5.64
C GLY A 241 21.36 -24.06 -5.39
N ALA A 242 21.85 -25.07 -6.12
CA ALA A 242 21.40 -26.47 -5.99
C ALA A 242 21.75 -27.10 -4.62
N ASN A 243 22.80 -26.62 -3.95
CA ASN A 243 23.18 -27.02 -2.59
C ASN A 243 22.52 -26.16 -1.49
N GLY A 244 21.52 -25.35 -1.83
CA GLY A 244 21.01 -24.28 -0.99
C GLY A 244 21.76 -22.96 -1.18
N VAL A 245 21.19 -21.86 -0.68
CA VAL A 245 21.79 -20.52 -0.70
C VAL A 245 21.73 -19.92 0.70
N VAL A 246 22.85 -19.40 1.19
CA VAL A 246 22.98 -18.65 2.44
C VAL A 246 23.11 -17.18 2.10
N ILE A 247 22.06 -16.41 2.38
CA ILE A 247 22.04 -14.95 2.22
C ILE A 247 22.40 -14.33 3.57
N ILE A 248 23.37 -13.43 3.56
CA ILE A 248 23.80 -12.59 4.67
C ILE A 248 23.46 -11.14 4.31
N THR A 249 22.79 -10.44 5.22
CA THR A 249 22.59 -8.99 5.16
C THR A 249 23.37 -8.34 6.29
N THR A 250 24.26 -7.41 5.98
CA THR A 250 25.02 -6.64 6.98
C THR A 250 24.21 -5.46 7.53
N LYS A 251 24.65 -4.90 8.67
CA LYS A 251 24.03 -3.75 9.32
C LYS A 251 24.37 -2.46 8.56
N SER A 252 23.40 -1.94 7.80
CA SER A 252 23.53 -0.64 7.15
C SER A 252 23.24 0.52 8.11
N GLY A 253 23.89 1.67 7.88
CA GLY A 253 23.69 2.88 8.69
C GLY A 253 22.40 3.61 8.32
N VAL A 254 21.55 3.89 9.30
CA VAL A 254 20.28 4.62 9.10
C VAL A 254 20.54 6.12 8.94
N LYS A 255 20.09 6.71 7.83
CA LYS A 255 20.21 8.16 7.58
C LYS A 255 19.58 8.94 8.75
N GLY A 256 20.33 9.87 9.33
CA GLY A 256 19.88 10.72 10.44
C GLY A 256 20.03 10.13 11.86
N GLN A 257 20.49 8.88 12.02
CA GLN A 257 20.70 8.27 13.34
C GLN A 257 22.15 7.77 13.51
N SER A 258 22.94 8.50 14.29
CA SER A 258 24.31 8.09 14.66
C SER A 258 24.29 7.28 15.96
N SER A 259 24.24 5.95 15.85
CA SER A 259 24.50 5.04 16.96
C SER A 259 25.98 4.68 17.03
N ILE A 260 26.58 4.79 18.22
CA ILE A 260 27.94 4.36 18.51
C ILE A 260 27.85 3.34 19.64
N THR A 261 28.19 2.09 19.34
CA THR A 261 28.25 0.99 20.30
C THR A 261 29.71 0.63 20.53
N PHE A 262 30.11 0.43 21.79
CA PHE A 262 31.43 -0.04 22.16
C PHE A 262 31.29 -1.30 23.01
N ASP A 263 31.62 -2.45 22.41
CA ASP A 263 31.57 -3.76 23.04
C ASP A 263 33.01 -4.23 23.34
N ALA A 264 33.28 -4.70 24.57
CA ALA A 264 34.61 -5.09 25.01
C ALA A 264 34.57 -6.38 25.85
N THR A 265 35.28 -7.41 25.39
CA THR A 265 35.23 -8.77 25.95
C THR A 265 36.64 -9.29 26.24
N VAL A 266 36.83 -9.89 27.41
CA VAL A 266 38.08 -10.55 27.82
C VAL A 266 37.78 -12.03 28.09
N GLY A 267 38.61 -12.93 27.55
CA GLY A 267 38.47 -14.37 27.72
C GLY A 267 39.82 -15.09 27.68
N VAL A 268 39.87 -16.29 28.27
CA VAL A 268 41.06 -17.14 28.30
C VAL A 268 40.71 -18.48 27.65
N SER A 269 41.47 -18.87 26.63
CA SER A 269 41.32 -20.16 25.95
C SER A 269 42.55 -21.04 26.20
N ASN A 270 42.30 -22.32 26.53
CA ASN A 270 43.35 -23.32 26.72
C ASN A 270 43.31 -24.31 25.56
N ALA A 271 44.45 -24.52 24.89
CA ALA A 271 44.55 -25.45 23.76
C ALA A 271 44.65 -26.90 24.25
N THR A 272 43.54 -27.64 24.22
CA THR A 272 43.52 -29.08 24.51
C THR A 272 44.21 -29.85 23.39
N ARG A 273 45.49 -30.19 23.59
CA ARG A 273 46.27 -31.03 22.68
C ARG A 273 45.70 -32.46 22.65
N LEU A 274 45.09 -32.85 21.54
CA LEU A 274 44.80 -34.25 21.23
C LEU A 274 46.09 -35.04 20.98
N GLN A 275 46.02 -36.37 21.18
CA GLN A 275 47.08 -37.33 20.88
C GLN A 275 46.77 -38.07 19.57
#